data_AF-A0A6L8GHS2-F1
#
_entry.id   AF-A0A6L8GHS2-F1
#
_cell.length_a   1.000
_cell.length_b   1.000
_cell.length_c   1.000
_cell.angle_alpha   90.00
_cell.angle_beta   90.00
_cell.angle_gamma   90.00
#
_symmetry.space_group_name_H-M   'P 1'
#
loop_
_entity.id
_entity.type
_entity.pdbx_description
1 polymer ?
#
loop_
_entity_poly.entity_id
_entity_poly.type
_entity_poly.pdbx_seq_one_letter_code
_entity_poly.pdbx_strand_id
1 'polypeptide(L)'
;MQAKALKIGLTTVVLGTAFAALLWTTMADGAAYYLHVDEVMAEPEAMYGKRLQVHGFAHDIRVRPRSMEYRFEIRNKGYAVNAEYTGIVPDTFQDGSEVVVTGRLDGDTFHV
;
A
#
# COMPACT_ATOMS: atom_id res chain seq x y z
N MET A 1 -29.59 4.49 -43.92
CA MET A 1 -29.48 5.26 -42.66
C MET A 1 -29.27 4.38 -41.44
N GLN A 2 -29.95 3.22 -41.33
CA GLN A 2 -29.82 2.32 -40.17
C GLN A 2 -28.41 1.73 -39.93
N ALA A 3 -27.66 1.38 -40.97
CA ALA A 3 -26.29 0.88 -40.82
C ALA A 3 -25.30 1.90 -40.23
N LYS A 4 -25.53 3.21 -40.44
CA LYS A 4 -24.70 4.27 -39.84
C LYS A 4 -25.00 4.40 -38.34
N ALA A 5 -26.28 4.38 -37.96
CA ALA A 5 -26.68 4.39 -36.56
C ALA A 5 -26.18 3.15 -35.80
N LEU A 6 -26.23 1.97 -36.43
CA LEU A 6 -25.70 0.73 -35.85
C LEU A 6 -24.18 0.80 -35.64
N LYS A 7 -23.43 1.31 -36.63
CA LYS A 7 -21.98 1.50 -36.49
C LYS A 7 -21.64 2.46 -35.34
N ILE A 8 -22.33 3.61 -35.28
CA ILE A 8 -22.15 4.61 -34.22
C ILE A 8 -22.44 4.00 -32.85
N GLY A 9 -23.59 3.32 -32.70
CA GLY A 9 -23.95 2.63 -31.46
C GLY A 9 -22.91 1.60 -31.03
N LEU A 10 -22.42 0.79 -31.97
CA LEU A 10 -21.37 -0.20 -31.70
C LEU A 10 -20.07 0.47 -31.22
N THR A 11 -19.60 1.53 -31.91
CA THR A 11 -18.41 2.26 -31.48
C THR A 11 -18.58 2.90 -30.10
N THR A 12 -19.75 3.46 -29.80
CA THR A 12 -20.02 4.06 -28.48
C THR A 12 -19.99 3.01 -27.38
N VAL A 13 -20.57 1.83 -27.62
CA VAL A 13 -20.51 0.70 -26.67
C VAL A 13 -19.07 0.26 -26.47
N VAL A 14 -18.30 0.05 -27.55
CA VAL A 14 -16.90 -0.37 -27.45
C VAL A 14 -16.07 0.63 -26.65
N LEU A 15 -16.19 1.93 -26.97
CA LEU A 15 -15.46 2.99 -26.26
C LEU A 15 -15.92 3.12 -24.80
N GLY A 16 -17.22 3.05 -24.53
CA GLY A 16 -17.77 3.10 -23.18
C GLY A 16 -17.29 1.94 -22.32
N THR A 17 -17.26 0.72 -22.89
CA THR A 17 -16.79 -0.46 -22.17
C THR A 17 -15.28 -0.41 -21.92
N ALA A 18 -14.50 0.02 -22.92
CA ALA A 18 -13.06 0.20 -22.78
C ALA A 18 -12.72 1.26 -21.72
N PHE A 19 -13.45 2.38 -21.70
CA PHE A 19 -13.27 3.44 -20.71
C PHE A 19 -13.65 2.97 -19.30
N ALA A 20 -14.77 2.26 -19.14
CA ALA A 20 -15.18 1.69 -17.86
C ALA A 20 -14.16 0.67 -17.33
N ALA A 21 -13.66 -0.21 -18.20
CA ALA A 21 -12.61 -1.17 -17.84
C ALA A 21 -11.33 -0.46 -17.40
N LEU A 22 -10.91 0.58 -18.13
CA LEU A 22 -9.74 1.38 -17.76
C LEU A 22 -9.90 2.02 -16.39
N LEU A 23 -11.02 2.71 -16.14
CA LEU A 23 -11.31 3.32 -14.84
C LEU A 23 -11.28 2.31 -13.69
N TRP A 24 -11.84 1.11 -13.91
CA TRP A 24 -11.84 0.06 -12.90
C TRP A 24 -10.42 -0.40 -12.57
N THR A 25 -9.59 -0.64 -13.58
CA THR A 25 -8.21 -1.10 -13.38
C THR A 25 -7.32 -0.05 -12.72
N THR A 26 -7.47 1.22 -13.06
CA THR A 26 -6.63 2.29 -12.50
C THR A 26 -6.99 2.61 -11.05
N MET A 27 -8.28 2.63 -10.71
CA MET A 27 -8.73 2.82 -9.33
C MET A 27 -8.35 1.66 -8.41
N ALA A 28 -8.32 0.42 -8.94
CA ALA A 28 -7.94 -0.75 -8.17
C ALA A 28 -6.45 -0.75 -7.76
N ASP A 29 -5.55 -0.26 -8.63
CA ASP A 29 -4.09 -0.27 -8.37
C ASP A 29 -3.54 1.03 -7.76
N GLY A 30 -4.21 2.17 -7.98
CA GLY A 30 -3.62 3.50 -7.77
C GLY A 30 -3.72 4.10 -6.36
N ALA A 31 -4.55 3.56 -5.47
CA ALA A 31 -4.79 4.15 -4.16
C ALA A 31 -3.87 3.56 -3.08
N ALA A 32 -2.56 3.80 -3.16
CA ALA A 32 -1.70 3.63 -2.00
C ALA A 32 -2.05 4.74 -1.00
N TYR A 33 -2.77 4.39 0.07
CA TYR A 33 -3.18 5.36 1.09
C TYR A 33 -1.97 5.78 1.92
N TYR A 34 -1.57 7.05 1.81
CA TYR A 34 -0.56 7.63 2.69
C TYR A 34 -1.18 7.91 4.05
N LEU A 35 -0.78 7.14 5.07
CA LEU A 35 -1.31 7.23 6.42
C LEU A 35 -0.17 7.17 7.43
N HIS A 36 -0.36 7.79 8.57
CA HIS A 36 0.52 7.57 9.71
C HIS A 36 0.14 6.30 10.48
N VAL A 37 1.08 5.77 11.26
CA VAL A 37 0.82 4.59 12.12
C VAL A 37 -0.36 4.81 13.06
N ASP A 38 -0.52 6.01 13.63
CA ASP A 38 -1.65 6.35 14.50
C ASP A 38 -3.01 6.25 13.79
N GLU A 39 -3.06 6.57 12.49
CA GLU A 39 -4.28 6.49 11.69
C GLU A 39 -4.60 5.05 11.30
N VAL A 40 -3.58 4.26 10.94
CA VAL A 40 -3.74 2.84 10.62
C VAL A 40 -4.18 2.04 11.85
N MET A 41 -3.57 2.32 13.01
CA MET A 41 -3.83 1.58 14.25
C MET A 41 -5.07 2.08 15.00
N ALA A 42 -5.68 3.20 14.59
CA ALA A 42 -6.99 3.63 15.11
C ALA A 42 -8.13 2.71 14.64
N GLU A 43 -8.09 2.27 13.38
CA GLU A 43 -9.09 1.37 12.76
C GLU A 43 -8.42 0.27 11.90
N PRO A 44 -7.67 -0.67 12.51
CA PRO A 44 -6.85 -1.64 11.77
C PRO A 44 -7.70 -2.60 10.91
N GLU A 45 -8.90 -2.95 11.36
CA GLU A 45 -9.81 -3.83 10.60
C GLU A 45 -10.20 -3.27 9.24
N ALA A 46 -10.34 -1.94 9.13
CA ALA A 46 -10.67 -1.27 7.88
C ALA A 46 -9.47 -1.20 6.90
N MET A 47 -8.26 -1.47 7.41
CA MET A 47 -6.99 -1.34 6.72
C MET A 47 -6.44 -2.68 6.22
N TYR A 48 -6.97 -3.81 6.70
CA TYR A 48 -6.53 -5.14 6.29
C TYR A 48 -6.67 -5.37 4.78
N GLY A 49 -5.65 -6.01 4.20
CA GLY A 49 -5.59 -6.38 2.79
C GLY A 49 -5.42 -5.22 1.80
N LYS A 50 -5.53 -3.96 2.26
CA LYS A 50 -5.29 -2.77 1.44
C LYS A 50 -3.80 -2.51 1.29
N ARG A 51 -3.42 -1.93 0.14
CA ARG A 51 -2.07 -1.42 -0.07
C ARG A 51 -1.96 -0.05 0.58
N LEU A 52 -1.12 0.07 1.59
CA LEU A 52 -0.96 1.28 2.39
C LEU A 52 0.48 1.77 2.28
N GLN A 53 0.65 3.08 2.36
CA GLN A 53 1.94 3.72 2.56
C GLN A 53 1.96 4.30 3.98
N VAL A 54 2.69 3.66 4.88
CA VAL A 54 2.69 3.97 6.31
C VAL A 54 3.92 4.79 6.66
N HIS A 55 3.69 5.93 7.30
CA HIS A 55 4.73 6.82 7.80
C HIS A 55 4.90 6.70 9.33
N GLY A 56 6.14 6.64 9.78
CA GLY A 56 6.48 6.76 11.20
C GLY A 56 7.99 6.69 11.44
N PHE A 57 8.39 6.29 12.63
CA PHE A 57 9.79 6.18 13.04
C PHE A 57 10.15 4.74 13.35
N ALA A 58 11.24 4.23 12.76
CA ALA A 58 11.69 2.86 12.95
C ALA A 58 12.30 2.68 14.35
N HIS A 59 11.91 1.62 15.06
CA HIS A 59 12.41 1.26 16.39
C HIS A 59 12.64 -0.25 16.49
N ASP A 60 13.48 -0.69 17.44
CA ASP A 60 13.72 -2.12 17.76
C ASP A 60 14.05 -2.96 16.50
N ILE A 61 14.98 -2.45 15.70
CA ILE A 61 15.38 -3.07 14.43
C ILE A 61 16.15 -4.36 14.73
N ARG A 62 15.63 -5.47 14.23
CA ARG A 62 16.20 -6.82 14.34
C ARG A 62 16.43 -7.39 12.96
N VAL A 63 17.64 -7.90 12.73
CA VAL A 63 18.03 -8.53 11.47
C VAL A 63 18.22 -10.02 11.70
N ARG A 64 17.62 -10.86 10.86
CA ARG A 64 17.84 -12.30 10.94
C ARG A 64 19.26 -12.66 10.46
N PRO A 65 20.03 -13.47 11.23
CA PRO A 65 21.39 -13.82 10.84
C PRO A 65 21.44 -14.53 9.48
N ARG A 66 22.37 -14.11 8.62
CA ARG A 66 22.57 -14.67 7.26
C ARG A 66 21.35 -14.53 6.33
N SER A 67 20.42 -13.62 6.61
CA SER A 67 19.35 -13.24 5.68
C SER A 67 19.26 -11.73 5.52
N MET A 68 18.42 -11.27 4.58
CA MET A 68 18.10 -9.86 4.35
C MET A 68 16.74 -9.50 4.96
N GLU A 69 16.31 -10.25 5.98
CA GLU A 69 15.01 -10.10 6.60
C GLU A 69 15.14 -9.22 7.84
N TYR A 70 14.44 -8.10 7.80
CA TYR A 70 14.34 -7.10 8.85
C TYR A 70 12.99 -7.22 9.53
N ARG A 71 13.01 -7.13 10.86
CA ARG A 71 11.83 -6.97 11.71
C ARG A 71 12.05 -5.72 12.55
N PHE A 72 11.11 -4.80 12.53
CA PHE A 72 11.23 -3.54 13.27
C PHE A 72 9.84 -3.03 13.62
N GLU A 73 9.76 -2.13 14.60
CA GLU A 73 8.53 -1.42 14.92
C GLU A 73 8.50 -0.07 14.21
N ILE A 74 7.34 0.32 13.70
CA ILE A 74 7.10 1.67 13.20
C ILE A 74 6.24 2.39 14.23
N ARG A 75 6.76 3.47 14.80
CA ARG A 75 6.10 4.21 15.88
C ARG A 75 5.69 5.62 15.43
N ASN A 76 4.53 6.07 15.88
CA ASN A 76 4.12 7.46 15.80
C ASN A 76 3.11 7.82 16.91
N LYS A 77 3.29 8.97 17.58
CA LYS A 77 2.37 9.50 18.62
C LYS A 77 1.88 8.46 19.65
N GLY A 78 2.73 7.51 20.05
CA GLY A 78 2.39 6.47 21.03
C GLY A 78 1.76 5.20 20.45
N TYR A 79 1.44 5.17 19.15
CA TYR A 79 1.06 3.96 18.42
C TYR A 79 2.30 3.29 17.83
N ALA A 80 2.25 1.97 17.72
CA ALA A 80 3.31 1.14 17.16
C ALA A 80 2.70 0.02 16.32
N VAL A 81 3.35 -0.32 15.21
CA VAL A 81 3.02 -1.50 14.40
C VAL A 81 4.29 -2.29 14.09
N ASN A 82 4.21 -3.62 14.15
CA ASN A 82 5.33 -4.48 13.75
C ASN A 82 5.42 -4.50 12.23
N ALA A 83 6.62 -4.33 11.69
CA ALA A 83 6.89 -4.37 10.26
C ALA A 83 7.90 -5.47 9.93
N GLU A 84 7.63 -6.19 8.85
CA GLU A 84 8.57 -7.14 8.25
C GLU A 84 8.95 -6.67 6.85
N TYR A 85 10.26 -6.62 6.58
CA TYR A 85 10.80 -6.24 5.28
C TYR A 85 11.90 -7.19 4.86
N THR A 86 11.98 -7.52 3.57
CA THR A 86 13.08 -8.32 3.02
C THR A 86 13.73 -7.58 1.86
N GLY A 87 14.98 -7.16 2.03
CA GLY A 87 15.68 -6.41 1.00
C GLY A 87 16.88 -5.63 1.50
N ILE A 88 17.36 -4.73 0.65
CA ILE A 88 18.47 -3.83 0.98
C ILE A 88 17.89 -2.57 1.61
N VAL A 89 18.36 -2.21 2.80
CA VAL A 89 18.06 -0.95 3.47
C VAL A 89 19.26 0.01 3.32
N PRO A 90 19.03 1.33 3.25
CA PRO A 90 20.11 2.30 3.25
C PRO A 90 20.81 2.35 4.61
N ASP A 91 22.07 2.82 4.64
CA ASP A 91 22.84 2.96 5.89
C ASP A 91 22.20 3.95 6.90
N THR A 92 21.30 4.82 6.42
CA THR A 92 20.53 5.75 7.25
C THR A 92 19.36 5.08 8.00
N PHE A 93 19.03 3.83 7.67
CA PHE A 93 18.00 3.07 8.35
C PHE A 93 18.53 2.56 9.68
N GLN A 94 18.22 3.30 10.74
CA GLN A 94 18.66 3.06 12.11
C GLN A 94 17.53 3.34 13.09
N ASP A 95 17.74 2.99 14.37
CA ASP A 95 16.77 3.25 15.43
C ASP A 95 16.47 4.76 15.52
N GLY A 96 15.19 5.13 15.58
CA GLY A 96 14.71 6.51 15.54
C GLY A 96 14.69 7.18 14.16
N SER A 97 15.07 6.48 13.07
CA SER A 97 14.99 7.05 11.73
C SER A 97 13.55 7.18 11.24
N GLU A 98 13.26 8.26 10.51
CA GLU A 98 11.96 8.47 9.85
C GLU A 98 11.86 7.56 8.63
N VAL A 99 10.74 6.85 8.52
CA VAL A 99 10.52 5.86 7.47
C VAL A 99 9.12 5.97 6.88
N VAL A 100 9.07 5.74 5.57
CA VAL A 100 7.85 5.55 4.81
C VAL A 100 7.92 4.19 4.14
N VAL A 101 7.05 3.28 4.57
CA VAL A 101 7.00 1.91 4.04
C VAL A 101 5.73 1.72 3.24
N THR A 102 5.79 0.97 2.13
CA THR A 102 4.60 0.64 1.35
C THR A 102 4.37 -0.85 1.46
N GLY A 103 3.18 -1.26 1.87
CA GLY A 103 2.91 -2.65 2.21
C GLY A 103 1.44 -2.93 2.47
N ARG A 104 1.16 -4.00 3.22
CA ARG A 104 -0.19 -4.39 3.65
C ARG A 104 -0.18 -4.76 5.13
N LEU A 105 -1.23 -4.38 5.83
CA LEU A 105 -1.48 -4.84 7.19
C LEU A 105 -2.17 -6.22 7.14
N ASP A 106 -1.58 -7.23 7.78
CA ASP A 106 -2.15 -8.56 7.98
C ASP A 106 -2.10 -8.92 9.47
N GLY A 107 -3.27 -8.89 10.12
CA GLY A 107 -3.35 -8.93 11.58
C GLY A 107 -2.54 -7.79 12.21
N ASP A 108 -1.61 -8.14 13.11
CA ASP A 108 -0.77 -7.17 13.82
C ASP A 108 0.56 -6.84 13.10
N THR A 109 0.78 -7.42 11.91
CA THR A 109 2.05 -7.29 11.17
C THR A 109 1.85 -6.58 9.85
N PHE A 110 2.69 -5.56 9.61
CA PHE A 110 2.76 -4.83 8.37
C PHE A 110 3.84 -5.44 7.47
N HIS A 111 3.42 -6.07 6.38
CA HIS A 111 4.31 -6.66 5.39
C HIS A 111 4.67 -5.62 4.34
N VAL A 112 5.95 -5.24 4.30
CA VAL A 112 6.53 -4.25 3.38
C VAL A 112 7.05 -4.93 2.11
#